data_AF-A0A969ZN82-F1
#
_entry.id   AF-A0A969ZN82-F1
#
_cell.length_a   1.000
_cell.length_b   1.000
_cell.length_c   1.000
_cell.angle_alpha   90.00
_cell.angle_beta   90.00
_cell.angle_gamma   90.00
#
_symmetry.space_group_name_H-M   'P 1'
#
loop_
_entity.id
_entity.type
_entity.pdbx_description
1 polymer ?
#
loop_
_entity_poly.entity_id
_entity_poly.type
_entity_poly.pdbx_seq_one_letter_code
_entity_poly.pdbx_strand_id
1 'polypeptide(L)'
;MMEKIYKYFSFFIIIVLAAFTLFLLVAPELPGMAKYVFAEELTGALSEGEYIGMAEQKYYASGINDSYSRLKSWGLKRGEKGELPKADPGAPEILAKYNSLYLADTGKKTIYLTFDEGYENGYTSKILDVLYENKVNAIFFITGPYLDKEDALIQRMLDEGHAIGNHTINHKSLPLLDDKEIEEEVVGLDRNFHRKYGRNMVFLRPPKG
;
A
#
# COMPACT_ATOMS: atom_id res chain seq x y z
N MET A 1 -46.43 14.64 -20.45
CA MET A 1 -45.64 13.64 -21.20
C MET A 1 -44.40 13.21 -20.40
N MET A 2 -43.62 14.16 -19.87
CA MET A 2 -42.43 13.92 -19.02
C MET A 2 -42.69 13.08 -17.76
N GLU A 3 -43.74 13.36 -16.97
CA GLU A 3 -44.02 12.60 -15.74
C GLU A 3 -44.28 11.11 -15.94
N LYS A 4 -44.89 10.74 -17.09
CA LYS A 4 -45.08 9.33 -17.44
C LYS A 4 -43.73 8.65 -17.71
N ILE A 5 -42.83 9.33 -18.42
CA ILE A 5 -41.48 8.83 -18.74
C ILE A 5 -40.68 8.57 -17.46
N TYR A 6 -40.70 9.49 -16.50
CA TYR A 6 -40.01 9.31 -15.21
C TYR A 6 -40.58 8.15 -14.39
N LYS A 7 -41.91 7.95 -14.38
CA LYS A 7 -42.52 6.79 -13.71
C LYS A 7 -42.11 5.47 -14.35
N TYR A 8 -42.10 5.37 -15.68
CA TYR A 8 -41.66 4.15 -16.37
C TYR A 8 -40.16 3.88 -16.16
N PHE A 9 -39.32 4.92 -16.19
CA PHE A 9 -37.89 4.80 -15.95
C PHE A 9 -37.58 4.37 -14.51
N SER A 10 -38.24 4.99 -13.52
CA SER A 10 -38.09 4.61 -12.11
C SER A 10 -38.57 3.19 -11.84
N PHE A 11 -39.67 2.77 -12.47
CA PHE A 11 -40.19 1.41 -12.33
C PHE A 11 -39.26 0.38 -12.96
N PHE A 12 -38.67 0.70 -14.12
CA PHE A 12 -37.68 -0.15 -14.79
C PHE A 12 -36.41 -0.34 -13.94
N ILE A 13 -35.87 0.74 -13.35
CA ILE A 13 -34.70 0.67 -12.45
C ILE A 13 -35.00 -0.22 -11.23
N ILE A 14 -36.17 -0.06 -10.62
CA ILE A 14 -36.56 -0.87 -9.45
C ILE A 14 -36.65 -2.36 -9.83
N ILE A 15 -37.18 -2.70 -11.00
CA ILE A 15 -37.24 -4.08 -11.48
C ILE A 15 -35.83 -4.65 -11.72
N VAL A 16 -34.93 -3.88 -12.35
CA VAL A 16 -33.55 -4.31 -12.61
C VAL A 16 -32.81 -4.55 -11.29
N LEU A 17 -32.95 -3.65 -10.31
CA LEU A 17 -32.32 -3.79 -8.99
C LEU A 17 -32.91 -4.97 -8.21
N ALA A 18 -34.23 -5.20 -8.26
CA ALA A 18 -34.87 -6.32 -7.61
C ALA A 18 -34.46 -7.67 -8.25
N ALA A 19 -34.38 -7.72 -9.58
CA ALA A 19 -33.92 -8.90 -10.32
C ALA A 19 -32.44 -9.22 -10.05
N PHE A 20 -31.58 -8.20 -9.97
CA PHE A 20 -30.17 -8.36 -9.62
C PHE A 20 -29.99 -8.83 -8.17
N THR A 21 -30.77 -8.28 -7.25
CA THR A 21 -30.76 -8.70 -5.83
C THR A 21 -31.23 -10.15 -5.67
N LEU A 22 -32.29 -10.55 -6.39
CA LEU A 22 -32.80 -11.92 -6.38
C LEU A 22 -31.80 -12.89 -7.04
N PHE A 23 -31.11 -12.46 -8.10
CA PHE A 23 -30.04 -13.23 -8.72
C PHE A 23 -28.89 -13.48 -7.74
N LEU A 24 -28.45 -12.47 -6.97
CA LEU A 24 -27.43 -12.65 -5.93
C LEU A 24 -27.88 -13.57 -4.77
N LEU A 25 -29.18 -13.63 -4.48
CA LEU A 25 -29.75 -14.50 -3.43
C LEU A 25 -29.92 -15.96 -3.85
N VAL A 26 -30.03 -16.23 -5.16
CA VAL A 26 -30.34 -17.56 -5.70
C VAL A 26 -29.17 -18.12 -6.52
N ALA A 27 -28.18 -17.30 -6.88
CA ALA A 27 -26.98 -17.76 -7.55
C ALA A 27 -26.24 -18.76 -6.65
N PRO A 28 -25.95 -19.98 -7.13
CA PRO A 28 -25.12 -20.93 -6.40
C PRO A 28 -23.74 -20.30 -6.17
N GLU A 29 -23.15 -20.58 -5.00
CA GLU A 29 -21.77 -20.18 -4.70
C GLU A 29 -20.85 -20.60 -5.86
N LEU A 30 -20.11 -19.62 -6.41
CA LEU A 30 -19.19 -19.85 -7.51
C LEU A 30 -18.19 -20.97 -7.11
N PRO A 31 -18.14 -22.09 -7.86
CA PRO A 31 -17.21 -23.16 -7.56
C PRO A 31 -15.78 -22.67 -7.88
N GLY A 32 -14.99 -22.43 -6.84
CA GLY A 32 -13.66 -21.83 -6.97
C GLY A 32 -13.16 -21.09 -5.73
N MET A 33 -14.02 -20.87 -4.73
CA MET A 33 -13.62 -20.42 -3.39
C MET A 33 -12.87 -21.55 -2.67
N ALA A 34 -11.64 -21.83 -3.12
CA ALA A 34 -10.65 -22.48 -2.30
C ALA A 34 -10.59 -21.68 -0.99
N LYS A 35 -10.77 -22.38 0.14
CA LYS A 35 -10.49 -21.84 1.46
C LYS A 35 -9.11 -21.19 1.42
N TYR A 36 -9.05 -19.86 1.38
CA TYR A 36 -7.81 -19.16 1.63
C TYR A 36 -7.41 -19.46 3.07
N VAL A 37 -6.46 -20.38 3.22
CA VAL A 37 -5.85 -20.72 4.49
C VAL A 37 -4.88 -19.59 4.79
N PHE A 38 -5.32 -18.57 5.53
CA PHE A 38 -4.45 -17.53 6.10
C PHE A 38 -3.40 -18.08 7.08
N ALA A 39 -3.35 -19.40 7.29
CA ALA A 39 -2.35 -20.07 8.10
C ALA A 39 -1.08 -20.43 7.31
N GLU A 40 -1.11 -20.40 5.97
CA GLU A 40 0.13 -20.45 5.18
C GLU A 40 0.68 -19.04 5.01
N GLU A 41 1.81 -18.80 5.67
CA GLU A 41 2.55 -17.56 5.60
C GLU A 41 3.19 -17.45 4.20
N LEU A 42 2.54 -16.74 3.28
CA LEU A 42 3.22 -16.20 2.10
C LEU A 42 4.11 -15.04 2.58
N THR A 43 5.27 -15.35 3.16
CA THR A 43 6.31 -14.34 3.27
C THR A 43 6.70 -13.96 1.85
N GLY A 44 6.64 -12.66 1.51
CA GLY A 44 7.08 -12.14 0.22
C GLY A 44 8.58 -12.28 -0.06
N ALA A 45 9.28 -13.12 0.71
CA ALA A 45 10.54 -13.68 0.28
C ALA A 45 10.23 -14.74 -0.78
N LEU A 46 10.03 -14.29 -2.03
CA LEU A 46 10.36 -15.14 -3.17
C LEU A 46 11.73 -15.75 -2.88
N SER A 47 11.85 -17.08 -2.97
CA SER A 47 13.14 -17.76 -2.84
C SER A 47 14.16 -16.99 -3.69
N GLU A 48 15.19 -16.44 -3.04
CA GLU A 48 16.25 -15.67 -3.68
C GLU A 48 16.95 -16.55 -4.72
N GLY A 49 16.39 -16.60 -5.93
CA GLY A 49 17.05 -17.10 -7.11
C GLY A 49 18.18 -16.15 -7.43
N GLU A 50 19.39 -16.70 -7.48
CA GLU A 50 20.68 -16.07 -7.82
C GLU A 50 20.60 -14.63 -8.34
N TYR A 51 20.69 -13.67 -7.41
CA TYR A 51 21.10 -12.31 -7.74
C TYR A 51 22.60 -12.33 -8.05
N ILE A 52 22.93 -12.51 -9.34
CA ILE A 52 24.28 -12.30 -9.84
C ILE A 52 24.55 -10.79 -9.88
N GLY A 53 25.20 -10.29 -8.85
CA GLY A 53 26.04 -9.09 -8.93
C GLY A 53 25.38 -7.74 -8.62
N MET A 54 24.96 -7.52 -7.36
CA MET A 54 25.15 -6.22 -6.71
C MET A 54 25.69 -6.49 -5.29
N ALA A 55 26.77 -5.82 -4.91
CA ALA A 55 27.46 -6.07 -3.64
C ALA A 55 26.48 -5.95 -2.46
N GLU A 56 26.33 -7.06 -1.73
CA GLU A 56 25.53 -7.19 -0.52
C GLU A 56 26.15 -6.30 0.58
N GLN A 57 25.73 -5.04 0.68
CA GLN A 57 26.18 -4.18 1.77
C GLN A 57 25.36 -4.53 3.02
N LYS A 58 25.88 -5.51 3.79
CA LYS A 58 25.33 -5.92 5.08
C LYS A 58 25.42 -4.79 6.09
N TYR A 59 24.29 -4.16 6.40
CA TYR A 59 24.18 -3.28 7.57
C TYR A 59 23.87 -4.14 8.79
N TYR A 60 24.91 -4.45 9.57
CA TYR A 60 24.75 -5.09 10.86
C TYR A 60 24.17 -4.08 11.87
N ALA A 61 23.15 -4.48 12.61
CA ALA A 61 22.75 -3.79 13.83
C ALA A 61 23.89 -3.94 14.86
N SER A 62 24.80 -2.97 14.90
CA SER A 62 25.93 -3.00 15.83
C SER A 62 25.49 -2.54 17.21
N GLY A 63 25.40 -3.49 18.14
CA GLY A 63 25.45 -3.19 19.57
C GLY A 63 26.83 -2.66 19.98
N ILE A 64 26.81 -1.73 20.94
CA ILE A 64 27.88 -1.35 21.87
C ILE A 64 29.19 -0.86 21.22
N ASN A 65 29.16 0.37 20.71
CA ASN A 65 30.29 1.29 20.75
C ASN A 65 29.78 2.73 20.63
N ASP A 66 30.35 3.66 21.41
CA ASP A 66 29.81 5.00 21.74
C ASP A 66 29.91 6.03 20.58
N SER A 67 29.81 5.56 19.34
CA SER A 67 29.66 6.35 18.12
C SER A 67 28.69 5.64 17.20
N TYR A 68 27.40 5.66 17.56
CA TYR A 68 26.36 5.15 16.67
C TYR A 68 26.45 5.87 15.32
N SER A 69 26.56 5.11 14.23
CA SER A 69 26.06 5.58 12.95
C SER A 69 24.68 6.21 13.18
N ARG A 70 24.54 7.50 12.81
CA ARG A 70 23.25 8.21 12.92
C ARG A 70 22.19 7.61 12.00
N LEU A 71 22.59 6.76 11.06
CA LEU A 71 21.72 6.05 10.15
C LEU A 71 20.97 4.96 10.91
N LYS A 72 19.65 4.95 10.76
CA LYS A 72 18.74 3.95 11.31
C LYS A 72 18.10 3.19 10.15
N SER A 73 17.86 1.92 10.36
CA SER A 73 17.06 1.08 9.48
C SER A 73 15.90 0.53 10.29
N TRP A 74 14.75 0.41 9.65
CA TRP A 74 13.52 -0.05 10.25
C TRP A 74 13.52 -1.57 10.38
N GLY A 75 13.36 -2.03 11.62
CA GLY A 75 13.25 -3.43 11.97
C GLY A 75 12.09 -3.65 12.93
N LEU A 76 11.47 -4.82 12.83
CA LEU A 76 10.44 -5.25 13.77
C LEU A 76 10.69 -6.68 14.22
N LYS A 77 10.64 -6.89 15.53
CA LYS A 77 10.48 -8.21 16.12
C LYS A 77 9.00 -8.57 16.08
N ARG A 78 8.68 -9.61 15.33
CA ARG A 78 7.33 -10.18 15.28
C ARG A 78 6.93 -10.69 16.67
N GLY A 79 5.70 -10.37 17.08
CA GLY A 79 5.11 -10.88 18.31
C GLY A 79 4.60 -12.31 18.13
N GLU A 80 4.21 -12.95 19.24
CA GLU A 80 3.46 -14.20 19.17
C GLU A 80 2.01 -13.96 18.74
N LYS A 81 1.22 -15.04 18.59
CA LYS A 81 -0.17 -14.94 18.11
C LYS A 81 -1.00 -14.00 18.99
N GLY A 82 -1.44 -12.90 18.39
CA GLY A 82 -2.27 -11.89 19.05
C GLY A 82 -1.48 -10.82 19.81
N GLU A 83 -0.15 -10.90 19.82
CA GLU A 83 0.70 -9.84 20.36
C GLU A 83 1.05 -8.81 19.28
N LEU A 84 1.25 -7.56 19.72
CA LEU A 84 1.74 -6.50 18.86
C LEU A 84 3.23 -6.70 18.54
N PRO A 85 3.69 -6.31 17.33
CA PRO A 85 5.11 -6.32 17.01
C PRO A 85 5.87 -5.30 17.87
N LYS A 86 7.14 -5.60 18.13
CA LYS A 86 8.04 -4.70 18.86
C LYS A 86 9.05 -4.10 17.88
N ALA A 87 9.15 -2.78 17.84
CA ALA A 87 10.18 -2.07 17.08
C ALA A 87 11.51 -2.08 17.85
N ASP A 88 12.58 -1.68 17.16
CA ASP A 88 13.88 -1.49 17.80
C ASP A 88 13.82 -0.46 18.94
N PRO A 89 14.59 -0.64 20.03
CA PRO A 89 14.63 0.32 21.13
C PRO A 89 14.91 1.75 20.65
N GLY A 90 14.09 2.72 21.06
CA GLY A 90 14.21 4.12 20.66
C GLY A 90 13.48 4.48 19.36
N ALA A 91 13.09 3.50 18.54
CA ALA A 91 12.39 3.76 17.29
C ALA A 91 10.96 4.31 17.51
N PRO A 92 10.14 3.78 18.44
CA PRO A 92 8.82 4.35 18.72
C PRO A 92 8.88 5.82 19.14
N GLU A 93 9.86 6.21 19.96
CA GLU A 93 10.04 7.57 20.47
C GLU A 93 10.42 8.54 19.35
N ILE A 94 11.34 8.13 18.47
CA ILE A 94 11.75 8.93 17.31
C ILE A 94 10.59 9.08 16.32
N LEU A 95 9.87 7.99 16.02
CA LEU A 95 8.72 8.03 15.13
C LEU A 95 7.65 8.97 15.68
N ALA A 96 7.28 8.84 16.96
CA ALA A 96 6.29 9.71 17.61
C ALA A 96 6.70 11.18 17.57
N LYS A 97 7.99 11.48 17.81
CA LYS A 97 8.52 12.84 17.74
C LYS A 97 8.31 13.51 16.38
N TYR A 98 8.38 12.75 15.29
CA TYR A 98 8.23 13.26 13.92
C TYR A 98 6.89 12.86 13.28
N ASN A 99 5.86 12.60 14.10
CA ASN A 99 4.51 12.24 13.64
C ASN A 99 4.50 11.08 12.63
N SER A 100 5.41 10.14 12.81
CA SER A 100 5.52 8.90 12.05
C SER A 100 4.99 7.75 12.91
N LEU A 101 4.53 6.69 12.28
CA LEU A 101 3.93 5.55 12.99
C LEU A 101 4.18 4.24 12.26
N TYR A 102 4.25 3.17 13.04
CA TYR A 102 4.29 1.79 12.55
C TYR A 102 3.10 0.96 13.07
N LEU A 103 2.44 1.45 14.11
CA LEU A 103 1.16 0.97 14.63
C LEU A 103 0.22 2.16 14.73
N ALA A 104 -1.03 1.96 14.34
CA ALA A 104 -2.10 2.93 14.53
C ALA A 104 -2.85 2.63 15.85
N ASP A 105 -4.17 2.82 15.88
CA ASP A 105 -5.02 2.49 17.03
C ASP A 105 -4.97 0.98 17.34
N THR A 106 -4.37 0.65 18.49
CA THR A 106 -4.25 -0.73 19.00
C THR A 106 -5.40 -1.14 19.92
N GLY A 107 -6.34 -0.24 20.21
CA GLY A 107 -7.56 -0.54 20.97
C GLY A 107 -8.60 -1.32 20.17
N LYS A 108 -8.39 -1.46 18.86
CA LYS A 108 -9.29 -2.17 17.93
C LYS A 108 -8.53 -3.25 17.19
N LYS A 109 -9.26 -4.31 16.80
CA LYS A 109 -8.73 -5.36 15.91
C LYS A 109 -8.81 -4.88 14.45
N THR A 110 -7.94 -3.93 14.11
CA THR A 110 -7.87 -3.33 12.77
C THR A 110 -6.48 -3.57 12.18
N ILE A 111 -6.47 -3.94 10.89
CA ILE A 111 -5.24 -4.09 10.11
C ILE A 111 -5.29 -3.06 8.98
N TYR A 112 -4.15 -2.45 8.69
CA TYR A 112 -3.98 -1.50 7.60
C TYR A 112 -3.07 -2.14 6.55
N LEU A 113 -3.59 -2.34 5.34
CA LEU A 113 -2.83 -2.92 4.24
C LEU A 113 -2.10 -1.83 3.46
N THR A 114 -0.84 -2.08 3.15
CA THR A 114 0.00 -1.16 2.37
C THR A 114 0.90 -1.94 1.44
N PHE A 115 1.17 -1.40 0.25
CA PHE A 115 2.02 -1.99 -0.77
C PHE A 115 3.06 -0.98 -1.23
N ASP A 116 4.28 -1.44 -1.52
CA ASP A 116 5.35 -0.62 -2.08
C ASP A 116 5.51 -0.98 -3.56
N GLU A 117 5.19 -0.02 -4.42
CA GLU A 117 5.06 -0.20 -5.88
C GLU A 117 6.25 0.47 -6.58
N GLY A 118 7.37 -0.25 -6.60
CA GLY A 118 8.58 0.15 -7.32
C GLY A 118 8.50 -0.08 -8.82
N TYR A 119 7.80 -1.14 -9.24
CA TYR A 119 7.57 -1.52 -10.63
C TYR A 119 6.37 -2.48 -10.69
N GLU A 120 5.74 -2.59 -11.85
CA GLU A 120 4.66 -3.56 -12.07
C GLU A 120 5.21 -4.91 -12.58
N ASN A 121 4.72 -6.01 -12.02
CA ASN A 121 5.07 -7.38 -12.45
C ASN A 121 3.87 -8.20 -12.97
N GLY A 122 2.74 -7.53 -13.24
CA GLY A 122 1.51 -8.14 -13.78
C GLY A 122 0.52 -8.65 -12.72
N TYR A 123 0.66 -8.23 -11.46
CA TYR A 123 -0.15 -8.74 -10.34
C TYR A 123 -1.03 -7.68 -9.68
N THR A 124 -0.72 -6.39 -9.82
CA THR A 124 -1.43 -5.34 -9.08
C THR A 124 -2.90 -5.29 -9.43
N SER A 125 -3.26 -5.51 -10.71
CA SER A 125 -4.68 -5.61 -11.10
C SER A 125 -5.42 -6.72 -10.33
N LYS A 126 -4.80 -7.87 -10.09
CA LYS A 126 -5.42 -8.97 -9.34
C LYS A 126 -5.50 -8.66 -7.85
N ILE A 127 -4.52 -7.95 -7.31
CA ILE A 127 -4.56 -7.46 -5.93
C ILE A 127 -5.73 -6.50 -5.75
N LEU A 128 -5.91 -5.56 -6.68
CA LEU A 128 -7.02 -4.62 -6.70
C LEU A 128 -8.37 -5.35 -6.82
N ASP A 129 -8.47 -6.40 -7.64
CA ASP A 129 -9.69 -7.23 -7.73
C ASP A 129 -10.06 -7.82 -6.36
N VAL A 130 -9.10 -8.43 -5.66
CA VAL A 130 -9.32 -9.02 -4.33
C VAL A 130 -9.69 -7.94 -3.30
N LEU A 131 -9.03 -6.78 -3.32
CA LEU A 131 -9.35 -5.67 -2.42
C LEU A 131 -10.78 -5.16 -2.65
N TYR A 132 -11.18 -5.00 -3.91
CA TYR A 132 -12.52 -4.58 -4.29
C TYR A 132 -13.59 -5.59 -3.84
N GLU A 133 -13.40 -6.88 -4.12
CA GLU A 133 -14.31 -7.96 -3.73
C GLU A 133 -14.52 -8.01 -2.21
N ASN A 134 -13.46 -7.75 -1.43
CA ASN A 134 -13.50 -7.76 0.02
C ASN A 134 -13.86 -6.39 0.63
N LYS A 135 -14.10 -5.36 -0.19
CA LYS A 135 -14.42 -3.98 0.23
C LYS A 135 -13.36 -3.42 1.17
N VAL A 136 -12.10 -3.67 0.85
CA VAL A 136 -10.94 -3.22 1.64
C VAL A 136 -10.20 -2.14 0.87
N ASN A 137 -9.89 -1.04 1.55
CA ASN A 137 -9.01 -0.01 1.01
C ASN A 137 -7.57 -0.22 1.53
N ALA A 138 -6.60 0.09 0.68
CA ALA A 138 -5.18 0.02 1.01
C ALA A 138 -4.47 1.34 0.66
N ILE A 139 -3.19 1.43 1.04
CA ILE A 139 -2.27 2.50 0.63
C ILE A 139 -1.21 1.91 -0.30
N PHE A 140 -1.05 2.48 -1.50
CA PHE A 140 -0.02 2.07 -2.46
C PHE A 140 1.07 3.15 -2.51
N PHE A 141 2.26 2.85 -2.01
CA PHE A 141 3.42 3.73 -2.02
C PHE A 141 4.14 3.57 -3.36
N ILE A 142 3.93 4.52 -4.28
CA ILE A 142 4.46 4.43 -5.65
C ILE A 142 5.77 5.19 -5.79
N THR A 143 6.62 4.73 -6.72
CA THR A 143 7.82 5.46 -7.15
C THR A 143 7.56 6.31 -8.41
N GLY A 144 8.53 7.15 -8.79
CA GLY A 144 8.47 7.91 -10.06
C GLY A 144 8.28 7.02 -11.29
N PRO A 145 9.09 5.97 -11.50
CA PRO A 145 8.89 5.03 -12.61
C PRO A 145 7.51 4.39 -12.67
N TYR A 146 6.90 4.08 -11.51
CA TYR A 146 5.55 3.54 -11.45
C TYR A 146 4.51 4.60 -11.85
N LEU A 147 4.66 5.85 -11.39
CA LEU A 147 3.82 6.98 -11.79
C LEU A 147 3.81 7.21 -13.31
N ASP A 148 4.97 7.05 -13.94
CA ASP A 148 5.16 7.28 -15.37
C ASP A 148 4.54 6.17 -16.23
N LYS A 149 4.63 4.92 -15.79
CA LYS A 149 4.29 3.74 -16.60
C LYS A 149 2.89 3.19 -16.34
N GLU A 150 2.41 3.27 -15.10
CA GLU A 150 1.25 2.51 -14.64
C GLU A 150 0.00 3.39 -14.42
N ASP A 151 -0.25 4.31 -15.37
CA ASP A 151 -1.36 5.28 -15.30
C ASP A 151 -2.72 4.63 -15.04
N ALA A 152 -3.02 3.55 -15.77
CA ALA A 152 -4.29 2.84 -15.65
C ALA A 152 -4.47 2.20 -14.26
N LEU A 153 -3.41 1.66 -13.67
CA LEU A 153 -3.46 1.06 -12.34
C LEU A 153 -3.63 2.13 -11.25
N ILE A 154 -2.91 3.25 -11.38
CA ILE A 154 -3.04 4.37 -10.42
C ILE A 154 -4.42 5.00 -10.49
N GLN A 155 -4.96 5.21 -11.70
CA GLN A 155 -6.32 5.73 -11.86
C GLN A 155 -7.34 4.77 -11.22
N ARG A 156 -7.18 3.46 -11.42
CA ARG A 156 -8.01 2.44 -10.79
C ARG A 156 -7.92 2.48 -9.27
N MET A 157 -6.72 2.60 -8.69
CA MET A 157 -6.53 2.75 -7.25
C MET A 157 -7.30 3.96 -6.71
N LEU A 158 -7.26 5.10 -7.42
CA LEU A 158 -7.97 6.32 -7.03
C LEU A 158 -9.49 6.18 -7.14
N ASP A 159 -9.99 5.55 -8.20
CA ASP A 159 -11.42 5.35 -8.46
C ASP A 159 -12.04 4.35 -7.48
N GLU A 160 -11.27 3.34 -7.05
CA GLU A 160 -11.67 2.33 -6.06
C GLU A 160 -11.49 2.81 -4.60
N GLY A 161 -11.01 4.04 -4.39
CA GLY A 161 -10.94 4.69 -3.08
C GLY A 161 -9.71 4.32 -2.25
N HIS A 162 -8.65 3.80 -2.87
CA HIS A 162 -7.36 3.60 -2.22
C HIS A 162 -6.59 4.92 -2.09
N ALA A 163 -5.63 4.95 -1.17
CA ALA A 163 -4.71 6.08 -1.04
C ALA A 163 -3.42 5.81 -1.81
N ILE A 164 -2.87 6.86 -2.42
CA ILE A 164 -1.54 6.82 -3.04
C ILE A 164 -0.54 7.50 -2.10
N GLY A 165 0.48 6.75 -1.71
CA GLY A 165 1.60 7.22 -0.91
C GLY A 165 2.84 7.50 -1.77
N ASN A 166 3.73 8.31 -1.23
CA ASN A 166 5.01 8.67 -1.84
C ASN A 166 6.07 7.64 -1.45
N HIS A 167 6.73 7.03 -2.43
CA HIS A 167 7.89 6.15 -2.22
C HIS A 167 9.16 6.68 -2.90
N THR A 168 9.24 8.01 -3.07
CA THR A 168 10.30 8.78 -3.74
C THR A 168 10.39 8.53 -5.26
N ILE A 169 11.04 9.44 -5.98
CA ILE A 169 11.23 9.28 -7.43
C ILE A 169 12.11 8.06 -7.74
N ASN A 170 13.33 8.01 -7.20
CA ASN A 170 14.37 7.07 -7.62
C ASN A 170 14.67 5.99 -6.58
N HIS A 171 13.89 5.89 -5.51
CA HIS A 171 14.06 4.88 -4.46
C HIS A 171 15.48 4.91 -3.82
N LYS A 172 16.03 6.12 -3.68
CA LYS A 172 17.31 6.35 -3.01
C LYS A 172 17.14 6.33 -1.49
N SER A 173 18.17 5.88 -0.77
CA SER A 173 18.17 5.96 0.70
C SER A 173 18.31 7.43 1.11
N LEU A 174 17.23 8.02 1.63
CA LEU A 174 17.16 9.45 1.95
C LEU A 174 18.26 9.95 2.89
N PRO A 175 18.71 9.21 3.92
CA PRO A 175 19.77 9.66 4.81
C PRO A 175 21.15 9.84 4.15
N LEU A 176 21.32 9.38 2.91
CA LEU A 176 22.56 9.52 2.13
C LEU A 176 22.54 10.72 1.18
N LEU A 177 21.43 11.47 1.17
CA LEU A 177 21.19 12.59 0.25
C LEU A 177 21.31 13.92 0.98
N ASP A 178 21.59 14.99 0.23
CA ASP A 178 21.47 16.35 0.72
C ASP A 178 20.01 16.85 0.70
N ASP A 179 19.74 17.99 1.35
CA ASP A 179 18.37 18.53 1.48
C ASP A 179 17.70 18.80 0.12
N LYS A 180 18.47 19.23 -0.88
CA LYS A 180 17.95 19.51 -2.22
C LYS A 180 17.59 18.23 -2.95
N GLU A 181 18.42 17.21 -2.82
CA GLU A 181 18.13 15.88 -3.34
C GLU A 181 16.90 15.26 -2.66
N ILE A 182 16.76 15.38 -1.34
CA ILE A 182 15.57 14.92 -0.61
C ILE A 182 14.31 15.66 -1.09
N GLU A 183 14.39 16.99 -1.25
CA GLU A 183 13.27 17.78 -1.78
C GLU A 183 12.86 17.29 -3.16
N GLU A 184 13.81 17.08 -4.08
CA GLU A 184 13.50 16.58 -5.41
C GLU A 184 12.90 15.17 -5.37
N GLU A 185 13.45 14.26 -4.57
CA GLU A 185 12.96 12.89 -4.43
C GLU A 185 11.54 12.82 -3.87
N VAL A 186 11.20 13.64 -2.86
CA VAL A 186 9.91 13.58 -2.18
C VAL A 186 8.91 14.56 -2.78
N VAL A 187 9.23 15.86 -2.79
CA VAL A 187 8.34 16.92 -3.27
C VAL A 187 8.21 16.89 -4.79
N GLY A 188 9.27 16.49 -5.51
CA GLY A 188 9.20 16.31 -6.97
C GLY A 188 8.18 15.25 -7.38
N LEU A 189 8.14 14.11 -6.67
CA LEU A 189 7.14 13.07 -6.93
C LEU A 189 5.72 13.57 -6.62
N ASP A 190 5.51 14.23 -5.48
CA ASP A 190 4.21 14.81 -5.11
C ASP A 190 3.73 15.83 -6.16
N ARG A 191 4.63 16.71 -6.62
CA ARG A 191 4.34 17.69 -7.67
C ARG A 191 3.92 17.02 -8.99
N ASN A 192 4.60 15.96 -9.39
CA ASN A 192 4.27 15.23 -10.61
C ASN A 192 2.92 14.50 -10.48
N PHE A 193 2.67 13.89 -9.32
CA PHE A 193 1.38 13.27 -9.02
C PHE A 193 0.23 14.29 -9.04
N HIS A 194 0.44 15.46 -8.43
CA HIS A 194 -0.54 16.55 -8.44
C HIS A 194 -0.84 17.04 -9.86
N ARG A 195 0.18 17.21 -10.72
CA ARG A 195 -0.03 17.60 -12.11
C ARG A 195 -0.91 16.60 -12.88
N LYS A 196 -0.81 15.32 -12.55
CA LYS A 196 -1.51 14.24 -13.25
C LYS A 196 -2.94 14.04 -12.73
N TYR A 197 -3.15 14.09 -11.41
CA TYR A 197 -4.41 13.72 -10.79
C TYR A 197 -5.07 14.82 -9.94
N GLY A 198 -4.45 16.00 -9.83
CA GLY A 198 -4.98 17.15 -9.09
C GLY A 198 -5.04 16.97 -7.57
N ARG A 199 -4.26 16.03 -7.02
CA ARG A 199 -4.23 15.67 -5.58
C ARG A 199 -2.79 15.60 -5.09
N ASN A 200 -2.57 15.89 -3.81
CA ASN A 200 -1.27 15.71 -3.16
C ASN A 200 -1.24 14.38 -2.40
N MET A 201 -0.06 13.79 -2.31
CA MET A 201 0.26 12.63 -1.49
C MET A 201 0.37 13.06 -0.02
N VAL A 202 -0.27 12.29 0.87
CA VAL A 202 -0.29 12.58 2.31
C VAL A 202 0.70 11.70 3.08
N PHE A 203 0.96 10.50 2.57
CA PHE A 203 1.82 9.52 3.22
C PHE A 203 3.16 9.42 2.50
N LEU A 204 4.24 9.25 3.27
CA LEU A 204 5.57 8.93 2.78
C LEU A 204 6.03 7.63 3.45
N ARG A 205 6.59 6.72 2.66
CA ARG A 205 7.38 5.60 3.16
C ARG A 205 8.80 5.73 2.62
N PRO A 206 9.81 5.94 3.49
CA PRO A 206 11.20 6.02 3.04
C PRO A 206 11.65 4.74 2.33
N PRO A 207 12.40 4.84 1.22
CA PRO A 207 13.00 3.68 0.56
C PRO A 207 13.88 2.86 1.50
N LYS A 208 13.82 1.53 1.36
CA LYS A 208 14.67 0.54 2.06
C LYS A 208 14.45 0.42 3.58
N GLY A 209 13.46 1.12 4.13
CA GLY A 209 13.26 1.21 5.58
C GLY A 209 14.42 1.91 6.28
#